data_AF-A0AAE9RT82-F1
#
_entry.id   AF-A0AAE9RT82-F1
#
_cell.length_a   1.000
_cell.length_b   1.000
_cell.length_c   1.000
_cell.angle_alpha   90.00
_cell.angle_beta   90.00
_cell.angle_gamma   90.00
#
_symmetry.space_group_name_H-M   'P 1'
#
loop_
_entity.id
_entity.type
_entity.pdbx_description
1 polymer ?
#
loop_
_entity_poly.entity_id
_entity_poly.type
_entity_poly.pdbx_seq_one_letter_code
_entity_poly.pdbx_strand_id
1 'polypeptide(L)'
;MAQEWAGLIDTMPDIIPVISPLPGVEGLIVATGFSGHGFGIGPGAGRLVADMVCNETPLVDPSPFHISRFSDGTKIRIENWE
;
A
#
# COMPACT_ATOMS: atom_id res chain seq x y z
N MET A 1 19.84 6.13 28.42
CA MET A 1 19.22 5.26 27.39
C MET A 1 20.33 4.41 26.80
N ALA A 2 20.11 3.11 26.57
CA ALA A 2 21.15 2.24 26.00
C ALA A 2 21.32 2.44 24.48
N GLN A 3 20.25 2.85 23.77
CA GLN A 3 20.28 3.27 22.37
C GLN A 3 18.97 3.97 21.98
N GLU A 4 19.04 4.93 21.05
CA GLU A 4 17.91 5.59 20.38
C GLU A 4 18.17 5.66 18.87
N TRP A 5 17.13 5.57 18.04
CA TRP A 5 17.23 5.70 16.58
C TRP A 5 15.93 6.27 16.00
N ALA A 6 16.00 6.75 14.76
CA ALA A 6 14.84 7.24 14.00
C ALA A 6 14.91 6.75 12.55
N GLY A 7 13.75 6.69 11.89
CA GLY A 7 13.59 6.30 10.48
C GLY A 7 12.56 7.19 9.79
N LEU A 8 12.32 6.91 8.50
CA LEU A 8 11.32 7.59 7.69
C LEU A 8 10.07 6.73 7.56
N ILE A 9 8.90 7.38 7.59
CA ILE A 9 7.61 6.77 7.29
C ILE A 9 7.00 7.55 6.15
N ASP A 10 6.67 6.87 5.06
CA ASP A 10 5.85 7.36 3.97
C ASP A 10 4.37 7.10 4.28
N THR A 11 3.61 8.17 4.47
CA THR A 11 2.22 8.09 4.94
C THR A 11 1.24 8.52 3.84
N MET A 12 0.17 7.74 3.65
CA MET A 12 -0.93 8.08 2.74
C MET A 12 -2.03 8.88 3.44
N PRO A 13 -2.82 9.71 2.73
CA PRO A 13 -3.90 10.51 3.33
C PRO A 13 -4.96 9.71 4.11
N ASP A 14 -5.17 8.45 3.73
CA ASP A 14 -6.11 7.52 4.37
C ASP A 14 -5.44 6.49 5.29
N ILE A 15 -4.11 6.57 5.46
CA ILE A 15 -3.33 5.60 6.23
C ILE A 15 -3.39 4.19 5.62
N ILE A 16 -3.79 4.03 4.35
CA ILE A 16 -3.80 2.73 3.66
C ILE A 16 -2.63 2.67 2.66
N PRO A 17 -1.90 1.54 2.54
CA PRO A 17 -0.84 1.43 1.54
C PRO A 17 -1.34 1.63 0.10
N VAL A 18 -0.43 2.06 -0.78
CA VAL A 18 -0.62 1.94 -2.23
C VAL A 18 0.15 0.72 -2.70
N ILE A 19 -0.58 -0.25 -3.28
CA ILE A 19 -0.02 -1.44 -3.94
C ILE A 19 -0.72 -1.54 -5.29
N SER A 20 -0.05 -1.05 -6.34
CA SER A 20 -0.74 -0.72 -7.60
C SER A 20 0.23 -0.68 -8.78
N PRO A 21 -0.21 -1.07 -10.00
CA PRO A 21 0.42 -0.61 -11.22
C PRO A 21 0.40 0.92 -11.28
N LEU A 22 1.45 1.54 -11.85
CA LEU A 22 1.51 2.99 -11.98
C LEU A 22 0.92 3.43 -13.34
N PRO A 23 -0.15 4.25 -13.35
CA PRO A 23 -0.70 4.79 -14.59
C PRO A 23 0.36 5.56 -15.38
N GLY A 24 0.47 5.26 -16.67
CA GLY A 24 1.43 5.91 -17.58
C GLY A 24 2.83 5.30 -17.59
N VAL A 25 3.11 4.25 -16.81
CA VAL A 25 4.39 3.52 -16.84
C VAL A 25 4.13 2.02 -16.90
N GLU A 26 4.22 1.45 -18.10
CA GLU A 26 3.99 0.02 -18.32
C GLU A 26 4.99 -0.86 -17.55
N GLY A 27 4.47 -1.92 -16.92
CA GLY A 27 5.28 -2.88 -16.16
C GLY A 27 5.76 -2.42 -14.78
N LEU A 28 5.51 -1.16 -14.39
CA LEU A 28 5.87 -0.67 -13.05
C LEU A 28 4.74 -0.90 -12.05
N ILE A 29 5.04 -1.66 -11.00
CA ILE A 29 4.19 -1.83 -9.82
C ILE A 29 4.88 -1.13 -8.64
N VAL A 30 4.12 -0.34 -7.88
CA VAL A 30 4.59 0.33 -6.68
C VAL A 30 3.94 -0.28 -5.44
N ALA A 31 4.74 -0.44 -4.38
CA ALA A 31 4.28 -0.78 -3.03
C ALA A 31 4.91 0.24 -2.06
N THR A 32 4.11 1.20 -1.59
CA THR A 32 4.55 2.36 -0.81
C THR A 32 3.43 2.85 0.11
N GLY A 33 3.70 3.81 0.97
CA GLY A 33 2.67 4.45 1.77
C GLY A 33 2.22 3.60 2.95
N PHE A 34 3.10 2.75 3.47
CA PHE A 34 2.77 1.78 4.53
C PHE A 34 2.46 2.42 5.88
N SER A 35 2.61 3.75 6.00
CA SER A 35 2.03 4.56 7.07
C SER A 35 2.28 4.02 8.49
N GLY A 36 3.49 3.47 8.71
CA GLY A 36 3.97 3.00 10.00
C GLY A 36 3.56 1.58 10.43
N HIS A 37 2.67 0.91 9.70
CA HIS A 37 2.18 -0.43 10.05
C HIS A 37 2.59 -1.53 9.05
N GLY A 38 3.50 -1.21 8.12
CA GLY A 38 3.96 -2.12 7.08
C GLY A 38 4.60 -3.42 7.58
N PHE A 39 5.19 -3.45 8.78
CA PHE A 39 5.83 -4.65 9.30
C PHE A 39 4.84 -5.81 9.48
N GLY A 40 3.66 -5.53 10.06
CA GLY A 40 2.65 -6.55 10.30
C GLY A 40 2.00 -7.08 9.03
N ILE A 41 1.76 -6.19 8.06
CA ILE A 41 1.08 -6.54 6.79
C ILE A 41 2.04 -6.95 5.66
N GLY A 42 3.35 -6.86 5.89
CA GLY A 42 4.40 -7.12 4.90
C GLY A 42 4.25 -8.45 4.14
N PRO A 43 3.94 -9.59 4.79
CA PRO A 43 3.74 -10.85 4.08
C PRO A 43 2.57 -10.81 3.07
N GLY A 44 1.44 -10.20 3.45
CA GLY A 44 0.28 -10.05 2.57
C GLY A 44 0.55 -9.07 1.42
N ALA A 45 1.20 -7.95 1.73
CA ALA A 45 1.60 -6.96 0.73
C ALA A 45 2.59 -7.55 -0.30
N GLY A 46 3.59 -8.29 0.16
CA GLY A 46 4.56 -8.98 -0.69
C GLY A 46 3.90 -10.03 -1.58
N ARG A 47 2.94 -10.82 -1.05
CA ARG A 47 2.16 -11.77 -1.85
C ARG A 47 1.36 -11.06 -2.94
N LEU A 48 0.68 -9.96 -2.60
CA LEU A 48 -0.10 -9.19 -3.56
C LEU A 48 0.77 -8.63 -4.70
N VAL A 49 1.94 -8.08 -4.37
CA VAL A 49 2.91 -7.62 -5.38
C VAL A 49 3.37 -8.77 -6.27
N ALA A 50 3.68 -9.94 -5.70
CA ALA A 50 4.10 -11.10 -6.47
C ALA A 50 2.99 -11.58 -7.43
N ASP A 51 1.74 -11.65 -6.97
CA ASP A 51 0.59 -12.02 -7.79
C ASP A 51 0.44 -11.05 -8.97
N MET A 52 0.53 -9.74 -8.72
CA MET A 52 0.47 -8.71 -9.77
C MET A 52 1.61 -8.82 -10.79
N VAL A 53 2.85 -8.98 -10.33
CA VAL A 53 4.04 -9.09 -11.20
C VAL A 53 3.97 -10.33 -12.09
N CYS A 54 3.50 -11.46 -11.54
CA CYS A 54 3.36 -12.72 -12.27
C CYS A 54 2.08 -12.81 -13.11
N ASN A 55 1.22 -11.78 -13.09
CA ASN A 55 -0.09 -11.77 -13.74
C ASN A 55 -0.99 -12.95 -13.28
N GLU A 56 -0.92 -13.28 -11.99
CA GLU A 56 -1.75 -14.29 -11.33
C GLU A 56 -3.03 -13.65 -10.75
N THR A 57 -4.06 -14.46 -10.50
CA THR A 57 -5.23 -14.01 -9.74
C THR A 57 -4.80 -13.69 -8.30
N PRO A 58 -4.98 -12.44 -7.81
CA PRO A 58 -4.54 -12.07 -6.49
C PRO A 58 -5.27 -12.83 -5.37
N LEU A 59 -4.50 -13.28 -4.36
CA LEU A 59 -5.08 -13.84 -3.12
C LEU A 59 -5.72 -12.75 -2.25
N VAL A 60 -5.11 -11.56 -2.24
CA VAL A 60 -5.59 -10.37 -1.52
C VAL A 60 -6.31 -9.47 -2.52
N ASP A 61 -7.50 -8.97 -2.18
CA ASP A 61 -8.21 -8.01 -3.03
C ASP A 61 -7.36 -6.74 -3.22
N PRO A 62 -6.95 -6.40 -4.46
CA PRO A 62 -6.12 -5.23 -4.72
C PRO A 62 -6.88 -3.91 -4.64
N SER A 63 -8.22 -3.93 -4.73
CA SER A 63 -9.05 -2.75 -4.93
C SER A 63 -8.82 -1.63 -3.89
N PRO A 64 -8.70 -1.93 -2.57
CA PRO A 64 -8.45 -0.90 -1.56
C PRO A 64 -7.06 -0.24 -1.68
N PHE A 65 -6.10 -0.92 -2.31
CA PHE A 65 -4.70 -0.49 -2.39
C PHE A 65 -4.36 0.20 -3.71
N HIS A 66 -5.29 0.22 -4.67
CA HIS A 66 -5.05 0.81 -5.97
C HIS A 66 -4.88 2.33 -5.87
N ILE A 67 -3.97 2.91 -6.65
CA ILE A 67 -3.65 4.35 -6.58
C ILE A 67 -4.81 5.23 -7.05
N SER A 68 -5.69 4.69 -7.90
CA SER A 68 -6.83 5.44 -8.46
C SER A 68 -7.81 5.93 -7.40
N ARG A 69 -7.83 5.33 -6.20
CA ARG A 69 -8.74 5.72 -5.11
C ARG A 69 -8.60 7.19 -4.69
N PHE A 70 -7.50 7.84 -5.03
CA PHE A 70 -7.28 9.27 -4.81
C PHE A 70 -7.75 10.17 -5.96
N SER A 71 -8.24 9.59 -7.05
CA SER A 71 -8.67 10.29 -8.27
C SER A 71 -10.02 9.86 -8.83
N ASP A 72 -10.56 8.72 -8.40
CA ASP A 72 -11.79 8.12 -8.95
C ASP A 72 -13.08 8.55 -8.23
N GLY A 73 -12.99 9.49 -7.29
CA GLY A 73 -14.12 9.99 -6.50
C GLY A 73 -14.40 9.17 -5.24
N THR A 74 -13.60 8.14 -4.94
CA THR A 74 -13.64 7.46 -3.64
C THR A 74 -13.39 8.47 -2.51
N LYS A 75 -14.22 8.39 -1.46
CA LYS A 75 -14.07 9.27 -0.29
C LYS A 75 -12.89 8.80 0.54
N ILE A 76 -11.93 9.69 0.79
CA ILE A 76 -10.85 9.48 1.75
C ILE A 76 -11.47 9.35 3.15
N ARG A 77 -11.23 8.22 3.80
CA ARG A 77 -11.64 7.95 5.18
C ARG A 77 -10.41 7.53 5.95
N ILE A 78 -10.19 8.18 7.09
CA ILE A 78 -9.28 7.65 8.10
C ILE A 78 -10.15 6.72 8.94
N GLU A 79 -9.82 5.43 8.98
CA GLU A 79 -10.49 4.53 9.91
C GLU A 79 -10.09 4.93 11.33
N ASN A 80 -11.03 5.57 12.03
CA ASN A 80 -10.95 5.77 13.46
C ASN A 80 -11.42 4.45 14.10
N TRP A 81 -10.49 3.72 14.70
CA TRP A 81 -10.74 2.48 15.43
C TRP A 81 -11.36 2.80 16.81
N GLU A 82 -12.54 3.43 16.82
CA GLU A 82 -13.40 3.60 18.01
C GLU A 82 -14.31 2.37 18.21
#